data_AF-A0A4Q2JIK7-F1
#
_entry.id   AF-A0A4Q2JIK7-F1
#
_cell.length_a   1.000
_cell.length_b   1.000
_cell.length_c   1.000
_cell.angle_alpha   90.00
_cell.angle_beta   90.00
_cell.angle_gamma   90.00
#
_symmetry.space_group_name_H-M   'P 1'
#
loop_
_entity.id
_entity.type
_entity.pdbx_description
1 polymer ?
#
loop_
_entity_poly.entity_id
_entity_poly.type
_entity_poly.pdbx_seq_one_letter_code
_entity_poly.pdbx_strand_id
1 'polypeptide(L)'
;MDTSTRTRSNLPNRTTTPGIRFFRSRRLLGAIGTLALIGLGAAHTITNAVGFAADPDASWPLFLAFGVGVSLVLWAIAVIAWRSSRRRVGRVTRVVIAVVGVLLCLMAVNVLRVHPEIIFSPAGPGLWSLIGGPALLAAALLPVRVR
;
A
#
# COMPACT_ATOMS: atom_id res chain seq x y z
N MET A 1 -44.17 -51.59 11.08
CA MET A 1 -43.15 -50.83 11.83
C MET A 1 -41.82 -51.20 11.23
N ASP A 2 -41.15 -50.25 10.57
CA ASP A 2 -39.69 -50.18 10.44
C ASP A 2 -39.34 -48.87 9.72
N THR A 3 -39.04 -47.85 10.53
CA THR A 3 -38.66 -46.51 10.13
C THR A 3 -37.15 -46.48 9.92
N SER A 4 -36.70 -46.54 8.66
CA SER A 4 -35.29 -46.38 8.31
C SER A 4 -34.86 -44.91 8.48
N THR A 5 -34.27 -44.59 9.63
CA THR A 5 -33.63 -43.30 9.90
C THR A 5 -32.29 -43.21 9.17
N ARG A 6 -32.32 -42.65 7.96
CA ARG A 6 -31.13 -42.33 7.18
C ARG A 6 -30.43 -41.10 7.79
N THR A 7 -29.48 -41.34 8.68
CA THR A 7 -28.62 -40.30 9.26
C THR A 7 -27.74 -39.69 8.17
N ARG A 8 -28.15 -38.55 7.62
CA ARG A 8 -27.33 -37.74 6.70
C ARG A 8 -26.24 -37.07 7.53
N SER A 9 -25.02 -37.62 7.48
CA SER A 9 -23.83 -36.95 7.99
C SER A 9 -23.56 -35.71 7.13
N ASN A 10 -24.03 -34.55 7.57
CA ASN A 10 -23.60 -33.26 7.04
C ASN A 10 -22.14 -33.01 7.47
N LEU A 11 -21.20 -33.60 6.73
CA LEU A 11 -19.81 -33.16 6.77
C LEU A 11 -19.74 -31.72 6.24
N PRO A 12 -19.20 -30.76 7.01
CA PRO A 12 -19.07 -29.39 6.53
C PRO A 12 -18.12 -29.39 5.33
N ASN A 13 -18.68 -29.00 4.19
CA ASN A 13 -18.01 -28.89 2.90
C ASN A 13 -16.79 -27.95 2.99
N ARG A 14 -15.60 -28.53 3.19
CA ARG A 14 -14.33 -27.83 3.44
C ARG A 14 -13.62 -27.40 2.15
N THR A 15 -14.33 -27.14 1.06
CA THR A 15 -13.71 -26.96 -0.28
C THR A 15 -13.90 -25.58 -0.94
N THR A 16 -14.61 -24.62 -0.32
CA THR A 16 -14.89 -23.30 -0.94
C THR A 16 -14.10 -22.10 -0.40
N THR A 17 -13.15 -22.30 0.53
CA THR A 17 -12.58 -21.21 1.35
C THR A 17 -11.24 -20.54 0.94
N PRO A 18 -10.40 -21.03 -0.01
CA PRO A 18 -9.11 -20.37 -0.27
C PRO A 18 -9.26 -19.08 -1.09
N GLY A 19 -10.06 -19.08 -2.17
CA GLY A 19 -10.19 -17.92 -3.05
C GLY A 19 -10.70 -16.66 -2.34
N ILE A 20 -11.71 -16.80 -1.47
CA ILE A 20 -12.31 -15.67 -0.73
C ILE A 20 -11.31 -15.03 0.23
N ARG A 21 -10.44 -15.83 0.87
CA ARG A 21 -9.40 -15.34 1.78
C ARG A 21 -8.35 -14.51 1.04
N PHE A 22 -7.86 -14.97 -0.11
CA PHE A 22 -6.88 -14.21 -0.90
C PHE A 22 -7.42 -12.86 -1.39
N PHE A 23 -8.69 -12.77 -1.78
CA PHE A 23 -9.30 -11.49 -2.17
C PHE A 23 -9.43 -10.51 -1.01
N ARG A 24 -9.82 -11.01 0.18
CA ARG A 24 -9.90 -10.18 1.38
C ARG A 24 -8.52 -9.68 1.80
N SER A 25 -7.51 -10.54 1.77
CA SER A 25 -6.12 -10.19 2.07
C SER A 25 -5.57 -9.16 1.07
N ARG A 26 -5.80 -9.36 -0.23
CA ARG A 26 -5.37 -8.39 -1.26
C ARG A 26 -6.00 -7.02 -1.07
N ARG A 27 -7.29 -6.96 -0.73
CA ARG A 27 -7.99 -5.69 -0.45
C ARG A 27 -7.44 -5.00 0.79
N LEU A 28 -7.17 -5.77 1.85
CA LEU A 28 -6.62 -5.24 3.10
C LEU A 28 -5.19 -4.72 2.90
N LEU A 29 -4.32 -5.49 2.24
CA LEU A 29 -2.95 -5.10 1.94
C LEU A 29 -2.90 -3.89 1.00
N GLY A 30 -3.77 -3.85 -0.01
CA GLY A 30 -3.91 -2.68 -0.88
C GLY A 30 -4.40 -1.45 -0.11
N ALA A 31 -5.28 -1.61 0.87
CA ALA A 31 -5.71 -0.53 1.77
C ALA A 31 -4.57 0.01 2.62
N ILE A 32 -3.79 -0.89 3.23
CA ILE A 32 -2.63 -0.54 4.06
C ILE A 32 -1.59 0.20 3.21
N GLY A 33 -1.25 -0.33 2.03
CA GLY A 33 -0.31 0.32 1.11
C GLY A 33 -0.80 1.69 0.62
N THR A 34 -2.11 1.84 0.38
CA THR A 34 -2.73 3.13 0.03
C THR A 34 -2.59 4.14 1.17
N LEU A 35 -2.95 3.74 2.40
CA LEU A 35 -2.84 4.61 3.57
C LEU A 35 -1.41 5.03 3.82
N ALA A 36 -0.46 4.11 3.66
CA ALA A 36 0.96 4.40 3.78
C ALA A 36 1.45 5.43 2.75
N LEU A 37 1.02 5.33 1.49
CA LEU A 37 1.33 6.33 0.45
C LEU A 37 0.73 7.70 0.75
N ILE A 38 -0.50 7.74 1.28
CA ILE A 38 -1.14 9.00 1.69
C ILE A 38 -0.36 9.64 2.83
N GLY A 39 -0.02 8.85 3.85
CA GLY A 39 0.78 9.29 5.00
C GLY A 39 2.17 9.78 4.58
N LEU A 40 2.84 9.05 3.69
CA LEU A 40 4.13 9.46 3.13
C LEU A 40 4.02 10.79 2.37
N GLY A 41 2.99 10.96 1.53
CA GLY A 41 2.74 12.22 0.83
C GLY A 41 2.44 13.37 1.80
N ALA A 42 1.68 13.13 2.87
CA ALA A 42 1.43 14.14 3.89
C ALA A 42 2.72 14.53 4.64
N ALA A 43 3.50 13.55 5.08
CA ALA A 43 4.79 13.77 5.75
C ALA A 43 5.77 14.53 4.86
N HIS A 44 5.85 14.16 3.57
CA HIS A 44 6.68 14.86 2.57
C HIS A 44 6.24 16.31 2.38
N THR A 45 4.94 16.58 2.25
CA THR A 45 4.44 17.96 2.14
C THR A 45 4.74 18.78 3.39
N ILE A 46 4.50 18.22 4.58
CA ILE A 46 4.71 18.94 5.85
C ILE A 46 6.18 19.29 6.03
N THR A 47 7.08 18.32 5.85
CA THR A 47 8.53 18.54 5.98
C THR A 47 9.05 19.56 4.97
N ASN A 48 8.61 19.48 3.70
CA ASN A 48 8.97 20.49 2.70
C ASN A 48 8.39 21.86 3.00
N ALA A 49 7.15 21.95 3.49
CA ALA A 49 6.52 23.23 3.80
C ALA A 49 7.22 23.93 4.98
N VAL A 50 7.60 23.16 6.01
CA VAL A 50 8.38 23.68 7.13
C VAL A 50 9.76 24.15 6.65
N GLY A 51 10.45 23.35 5.84
CA GLY A 51 11.74 23.73 5.26
C GLY A 51 11.65 25.00 4.40
N PHE A 52 10.62 25.09 3.56
CA PHE A 52 10.34 26.26 2.73
C PHE A 52 10.05 27.51 3.57
N ALA A 53 9.27 27.37 4.65
CA ALA A 53 8.94 28.50 5.53
C ALA A 53 10.14 28.97 6.39
N ALA A 54 11.10 28.08 6.65
CA ALA A 54 12.29 28.39 7.45
C ALA A 54 13.41 29.06 6.64
N ASP A 55 13.35 29.02 5.31
CA ASP A 55 14.38 29.57 4.43
C ASP A 55 13.84 30.82 3.70
N PRO A 56 14.36 32.03 3.99
CA PRO A 56 13.88 33.27 3.37
C PRO A 56 14.20 33.35 1.86
N ASP A 57 15.17 32.58 1.37
CA ASP A 57 15.58 32.57 -0.04
C ASP A 57 14.98 31.38 -0.81
N ALA A 58 13.97 30.71 -0.23
CA ALA A 58 13.42 29.49 -0.78
C ALA A 58 12.73 29.70 -2.15
N SER A 59 13.05 28.82 -3.09
CA SER A 59 12.50 28.86 -4.46
C SER A 59 11.09 28.27 -4.53
N TRP A 60 10.10 29.12 -4.81
CA TRP A 60 8.71 28.70 -5.04
C TRP A 60 8.54 27.62 -6.13
N PRO A 61 9.16 27.74 -7.32
CA PRO A 61 9.06 26.69 -8.34
C PRO A 61 9.56 25.32 -7.86
N LEU A 62 10.67 25.28 -7.11
CA LEU A 62 11.22 24.04 -6.58
C LEU A 62 10.30 23.44 -5.51
N PHE A 63 9.75 24.26 -4.62
CA PHE A 63 8.79 23.82 -3.61
C PHE A 63 7.51 23.25 -4.23
N LEU A 64 6.96 23.91 -5.25
CA LEU A 64 5.75 23.43 -5.93
C LEU A 64 6.01 22.13 -6.70
N ALA A 65 7.13 22.01 -7.40
CA ALA A 65 7.46 20.82 -8.18
C ALA A 65 7.83 19.62 -7.28
N PHE A 66 8.76 19.79 -6.36
CA PHE A 66 9.33 18.70 -5.57
C PHE A 66 8.66 18.50 -4.21
N GLY A 67 8.11 19.55 -3.61
CA GLY A 67 7.32 19.43 -2.40
C GLY A 67 5.90 18.96 -2.74
N VAL A 68 5.09 19.87 -3.30
CA VAL A 68 3.66 19.60 -3.56
C VAL A 68 3.48 18.57 -4.68
N GLY A 69 4.22 18.70 -5.78
CA GLY A 69 4.08 17.83 -6.95
C GLY A 69 4.37 16.36 -6.65
N VAL A 70 5.44 16.06 -5.92
CA VAL A 70 5.77 14.68 -5.51
C VAL A 70 4.67 14.10 -4.61
N SER A 71 4.13 14.88 -3.67
CA SER A 71 3.03 14.44 -2.82
C SER A 71 1.75 14.15 -3.60
N LEU A 72 1.42 14.96 -4.60
CA LEU A 72 0.29 14.71 -5.50
C LEU A 72 0.47 13.42 -6.30
N VAL A 73 1.70 13.14 -6.76
CA VAL A 73 2.01 11.88 -7.45
C VAL A 73 1.82 10.69 -6.50
N LEU A 74 2.30 10.78 -5.25
CA LEU A 74 2.10 9.74 -4.24
C LEU A 74 0.61 9.48 -3.99
N TRP A 75 -0.21 10.53 -3.87
CA TRP A 75 -1.66 10.39 -3.71
C TRP A 75 -2.35 9.82 -4.94
N ALA A 76 -1.93 10.20 -6.14
CA ALA A 76 -2.44 9.61 -7.38
C ALA A 76 -2.14 8.10 -7.44
N ILE A 77 -0.92 7.70 -7.07
CA ILE A 77 -0.53 6.28 -6.97
C ILE A 77 -1.36 5.58 -5.88
N ALA A 78 -1.63 6.23 -4.74
CA ALA A 78 -2.48 5.69 -3.69
C ALA A 78 -3.90 5.41 -4.20
N VAL A 79 -4.51 6.35 -4.94
CA VAL A 79 -5.83 6.16 -5.56
C VAL A 79 -5.81 5.01 -6.55
N ILE A 80 -4.75 4.89 -7.37
CA ILE A 80 -4.58 3.78 -8.30
C ILE A 80 -4.46 2.46 -7.55
N ALA A 81 -3.62 2.38 -6.51
CA ALA A 81 -3.43 1.19 -5.66
C ALA A 81 -4.75 0.77 -5.00
N TRP A 82 -5.51 1.72 -4.47
CA TRP A 82 -6.82 1.48 -3.89
C TRP A 82 -7.81 0.89 -4.90
N ARG A 83 -7.95 1.52 -6.06
CA ARG A 83 -8.83 1.05 -7.14
C ARG A 83 -8.40 -0.35 -7.60
N SER A 84 -7.09 -0.58 -7.71
CA SER A 84 -6.51 -1.87 -8.10
C SER A 84 -6.82 -3.01 -7.12
N SER A 85 -6.90 -2.70 -5.83
CA SER A 85 -7.17 -3.69 -4.79
C SER A 85 -8.64 -4.15 -4.78
N ARG A 86 -9.53 -3.32 -5.33
CA ARG A 86 -10.98 -3.56 -5.37
C ARG A 86 -11.47 -4.11 -6.71
N ARG A 87 -10.81 -3.77 -7.81
CA ARG A 87 -11.23 -4.14 -9.18
C ARG A 87 -10.20 -5.03 -9.87
N ARG A 88 -10.63 -5.67 -10.97
CA ARG A 88 -9.66 -6.22 -11.94
C ARG A 88 -8.87 -5.06 -12.52
N VAL A 89 -7.56 -5.22 -12.55
CA VAL A 89 -6.63 -4.26 -13.15
C VAL A 89 -5.70 -5.00 -14.10
N GLY A 90 -5.31 -4.31 -15.17
CA GLY A 90 -4.38 -4.83 -16.16
C GLY A 90 -3.01 -5.14 -15.54
N ARG A 91 -2.22 -5.95 -16.26
CA ARG A 91 -0.86 -6.35 -15.86
C ARG A 91 0.03 -5.13 -15.57
N VAL A 92 -0.07 -4.09 -16.39
CA VAL A 92 0.71 -2.85 -16.28
C VAL A 92 0.51 -2.17 -14.92
N THR A 93 -0.73 -1.92 -14.50
CA THR A 93 -1.01 -1.28 -13.20
C THR A 93 -0.44 -2.08 -12.03
N ARG A 94 -0.47 -3.42 -12.12
CA ARG A 94 0.07 -4.29 -11.07
C ARG A 94 1.59 -4.22 -11.02
N VAL A 95 2.25 -4.16 -12.18
CA VAL A 95 3.71 -3.96 -12.27
C VAL A 95 4.08 -2.60 -11.68
N VAL A 96 3.37 -1.53 -12.02
CA VAL A 96 3.63 -0.19 -11.44
C VAL A 96 3.52 -0.22 -9.92
N ILE A 97 2.46 -0.83 -9.36
CA ILE A 97 2.30 -0.95 -7.90
C ILE A 97 3.40 -1.79 -7.27
N ALA A 98 3.82 -2.88 -7.93
CA ALA A 98 4.92 -3.71 -7.45
C ALA A 98 6.25 -2.93 -7.44
N VAL A 99 6.54 -2.17 -8.50
CA VAL A 99 7.73 -1.31 -8.59
C VAL A 99 7.72 -0.27 -7.48
N VAL A 100 6.59 0.42 -7.26
CA VAL A 100 6.44 1.37 -6.14
C VAL A 100 6.65 0.67 -4.80
N GLY A 101 6.10 -0.54 -4.62
CA GLY A 101 6.31 -1.34 -3.42
C GLY A 101 7.78 -1.66 -3.17
N VAL A 102 8.52 -2.06 -4.21
CA VAL A 102 9.97 -2.30 -4.13
C VAL A 102 10.74 -1.02 -3.78
N LEU A 103 10.42 0.11 -4.43
CA LEU A 103 11.06 1.39 -4.15
C LEU A 103 10.86 1.82 -2.69
N LEU A 104 9.66 1.63 -2.13
CA LEU A 104 9.40 1.89 -0.72
C LEU A 104 10.18 0.93 0.20
N CYS A 105 10.26 -0.36 -0.14
CA CYS A 105 11.11 -1.29 0.62
C CYS A 105 12.58 -0.84 0.63
N LEU A 106 13.11 -0.44 -0.53
CA LEU A 106 14.48 0.07 -0.65
C LEU A 106 14.66 1.37 0.16
N MET A 107 13.68 2.27 0.14
CA MET A 107 13.69 3.48 0.95
C MET A 107 13.73 3.15 2.45
N ALA A 108 12.92 2.19 2.91
CA ALA A 108 12.93 1.76 4.31
C ALA A 108 14.29 1.17 4.73
N VAL A 109 14.90 0.35 3.88
CA VAL A 109 16.25 -0.19 4.11
C VAL A 109 17.28 0.95 4.14
N ASN A 110 17.17 1.92 3.23
CA ASN A 110 18.07 3.07 3.20
C ASN A 110 17.94 3.92 4.47
N VAL A 111 16.72 4.21 4.92
CA VAL A 111 16.47 4.92 6.17
C VAL A 111 17.04 4.14 7.35
N LEU A 112 16.81 2.84 7.43
CA LEU A 112 17.35 2.02 8.52
C LEU A 112 18.89 2.00 8.55
N ARG A 113 19.52 2.10 7.38
CA ARG A 113 20.98 2.14 7.25
C ARG A 113 21.57 3.50 7.62
N VAL A 114 20.96 4.58 7.15
CA VAL A 114 21.57 5.93 7.23
C VAL A 114 21.06 6.71 8.45
N HIS A 115 19.78 6.56 8.78
CA HIS A 115 19.08 7.28 9.86
C HIS A 115 18.11 6.35 10.62
N PRO A 116 18.61 5.33 11.32
CA PRO A 116 17.74 4.39 12.04
C PRO A 116 16.83 5.07 13.07
N GLU A 117 17.25 6.21 13.62
CA GLU A 117 16.50 7.01 14.59
C GLU A 117 15.15 7.53 14.07
N ILE A 118 15.01 7.74 12.76
CA ILE A 118 13.77 8.25 12.16
C ILE A 118 12.88 7.15 11.58
N ILE A 119 13.23 5.87 11.71
CA ILE A 119 12.47 4.77 11.10
C ILE A 119 11.02 4.71 11.59
N PHE A 120 10.77 5.10 12.84
CA PHE A 120 9.42 5.16 13.43
C PHE A 120 8.87 6.58 13.52
N SER A 121 9.59 7.58 13.02
CA SER A 121 9.11 8.97 13.03
C SER A 121 7.93 9.11 12.06
N PRO A 122 6.77 9.61 12.53
CA PRO A 122 5.59 9.78 11.67
C PRO A 122 5.77 10.88 10.62
N ALA A 123 6.65 11.85 10.89
CA ALA A 123 7.04 12.89 9.95
C ALA A 123 8.14 12.41 8.98
N GLY A 124 8.78 11.27 9.26
CA GLY A 124 9.83 10.69 8.45
C GLY A 124 9.31 9.71 7.39
N PRO A 125 10.09 9.44 6.32
CA PRO A 125 9.70 8.50 5.27
C PRO A 125 9.75 7.03 5.72
N GLY A 126 10.47 6.73 6.81
CA GLY A 126 10.77 5.38 7.28
C GLY A 126 9.53 4.54 7.58
N LEU A 127 8.67 5.03 8.48
CA LEU A 127 7.49 4.29 8.96
C LEU A 127 6.56 3.92 7.81
N TRP A 128 6.27 4.90 6.96
CA TRP A 128 5.39 4.76 5.82
C TRP A 128 5.95 3.79 4.78
N SER A 129 7.26 3.85 4.53
CA SER A 129 7.94 2.97 3.58
C SER A 129 8.01 1.53 4.09
N LEU A 130 8.28 1.35 5.39
CA LEU A 130 8.38 0.05 6.05
C LEU A 130 7.06 -0.73 6.01
N ILE A 131 5.94 -0.04 6.20
CA ILE A 131 4.60 -0.63 6.16
C ILE A 131 4.08 -0.71 4.72
N GLY A 132 4.21 0.37 3.97
CA GLY A 132 3.63 0.54 2.64
C GLY A 132 4.27 -0.34 1.57
N GLY A 133 5.60 -0.46 1.58
CA GLY A 133 6.33 -1.24 0.58
C GLY A 133 5.91 -2.71 0.51
N PRO A 134 6.03 -3.47 1.61
CA PRO A 134 5.61 -4.87 1.66
C PRO A 134 4.12 -5.05 1.38
N ALA A 135 3.27 -4.13 1.87
CA ALA A 135 1.83 -4.20 1.66
C ALA A 135 1.44 -4.03 0.18
N LEU A 136 2.03 -3.05 -0.52
CA LEU A 136 1.80 -2.84 -1.95
C LEU A 136 2.34 -4.00 -2.79
N LEU A 137 3.54 -4.49 -2.47
CA LEU A 137 4.15 -5.62 -3.17
C LEU A 137 3.29 -6.87 -3.03
N ALA A 138 2.87 -7.21 -1.81
CA ALA A 138 1.98 -8.34 -1.56
C ALA A 138 0.63 -8.19 -2.26
N ALA A 139 0.03 -6.99 -2.24
CA ALA A 139 -1.24 -6.72 -2.94
C ALA A 139 -1.13 -6.84 -4.48
N ALA A 140 0.04 -6.54 -5.04
CA ALA A 140 0.32 -6.71 -6.46
C ALA A 140 0.46 -8.18 -6.86
N LEU A 141 1.16 -8.98 -6.04
CA LEU A 141 1.46 -10.39 -6.28
C LEU A 141 0.25 -11.31 -6.05
N LEU A 142 -0.64 -10.99 -5.11
CA LEU A 142 -1.80 -11.83 -4.80
C LEU A 142 -2.77 -11.96 -6.00
N PRO A 143 -3.35 -13.14 -6.27
CA PRO A 143 -4.15 -13.40 -7.47
C PRO A 143 -5.40 -12.52 -7.60
N VAL A 144 -5.81 -12.26 -8.85
CA VAL A 144 -7.09 -11.60 -9.18
C VAL A 144 -8.11 -12.66 -9.56
N ARG A 145 -9.38 -12.46 -9.21
CA ARG A 145 -10.46 -13.40 -9.52
C ARG A 145 -10.58 -13.53 -11.03
N VAL A 146 -10.09 -14.64 -11.57
CA VAL A 146 -10.45 -15.09 -12.92
C VAL A 146 -11.90 -15.58 -12.83
N ARG A 147 -12.75 -15.02 -13.67
CA ARG A 147 -14.14 -15.36 -13.96
C ARG A 147 -14.02 -16.11 -15.26
#